data_AF-W1YUT6-F1
#
_entry.id   AF-W1YUT6-F1
#
_cell.length_a   1.000
_cell.length_b   1.000
_cell.length_c   1.000
_cell.angle_alpha   90.00
_cell.angle_beta   90.00
_cell.angle_gamma   90.00
#
_symmetry.space_group_name_H-M   'P 1'
#
loop_
_entity.id
_entity.type
_entity.pdbx_description
1 polymer ?
#
loop_
_entity_poly.entity_id
_entity_poly.type
_entity_poly.pdbx_seq_one_letter_code
_entity_poly.pdbx_strand_id
1 'polypeptide(L)'
;MPTGPIIKEGFPLIGAMLIITVVLGFLGHYVIAIISFILALFFVNFFRNPKRVIPQDPDLILSPADGKIMDISDVYEDIYLHKECKKVTIFLSVFD
;
A
#
# COMPACT_ATOMS: atom_id res chain seq x y z
N MET A 1 6.19 -8.04 13.13
CA MET A 1 5.50 -7.14 12.18
C MET A 1 6.30 -5.86 12.06
N PRO A 2 6.36 -5.18 10.90
CA PRO A 2 7.07 -3.92 10.78
C PRO A 2 6.46 -2.92 11.77
N THR A 3 7.27 -2.48 12.73
CA THR A 3 6.85 -1.69 13.90
C THR A 3 6.83 -0.18 13.62
N GLY A 4 7.25 0.23 12.42
CA GLY A 4 7.36 1.63 12.02
C GLY A 4 6.09 2.18 11.36
N PRO A 5 5.93 3.53 11.33
CA PRO A 5 4.81 4.20 10.70
C PRO A 5 4.83 4.13 9.16
N ILE A 6 5.95 3.75 8.55
CA ILE A 6 6.13 3.59 7.11
C ILE A 6 6.67 2.18 6.84
N ILE A 7 6.13 1.57 5.79
CA ILE A 7 6.56 0.27 5.27
C ILE A 7 8.02 0.38 4.78
N LYS A 8 8.86 -0.64 5.03
CA LYS A 8 10.31 -0.55 4.78
C LYS A 8 10.62 -0.29 3.30
N GLU A 9 9.79 -0.84 2.43
CA GLU A 9 9.81 -0.75 0.99
C GLU A 9 9.52 0.68 0.48
N GLY A 10 8.90 1.54 1.31
CA GLY A 10 8.63 2.93 0.96
C GLY A 10 9.85 3.86 1.07
N PHE A 11 10.80 3.57 1.96
CA PHE A 11 11.95 4.44 2.22
C PHE A 11 12.83 4.71 0.99
N PRO A 12 13.19 3.71 0.16
CA PRO A 12 13.99 3.94 -1.04
C PRO A 12 13.31 4.92 -2.01
N LEU A 13 11.99 4.80 -2.20
CA LEU A 13 11.26 5.63 -3.15
C LEU A 13 11.08 7.07 -2.63
N ILE A 14 10.72 7.21 -1.35
CA ILE A 14 10.63 8.53 -0.69
C ILE A 14 11.98 9.23 -0.73
N GLY A 15 13.06 8.52 -0.37
CA GLY A 15 14.43 9.05 -0.41
C GLY A 15 14.86 9.50 -1.80
N ALA A 16 14.59 8.69 -2.83
CA ALA A 16 14.89 9.04 -4.22
C ALA A 16 14.16 10.34 -4.65
N MET A 17 12.87 10.48 -4.34
CA MET A 17 12.11 11.69 -4.69
C MET A 17 12.62 12.93 -3.95
N LEU A 18 13.02 12.79 -2.68
CA LEU A 18 13.62 13.88 -1.92
C LEU A 18 14.98 14.30 -2.49
N ILE A 19 15.83 13.35 -2.89
CA ILE A 19 17.12 13.65 -3.54
C ILE A 19 16.88 14.42 -4.85
N ILE A 20 15.96 13.93 -5.69
CA ILE A 20 15.59 14.61 -6.94
C ILE A 20 15.10 16.03 -6.67
N THR A 21 14.26 16.21 -5.66
CA THR A 21 13.75 17.52 -5.24
C THR A 21 14.89 18.48 -4.89
N VAL A 22 15.84 18.02 -4.08
CA VAL A 22 16.99 18.83 -3.67
C VAL A 22 17.86 19.21 -4.87
N VAL A 23 18.19 18.23 -5.74
CA VAL A 23 18.98 18.46 -6.94
C VAL A 23 18.30 19.47 -7.86
N LEU A 24 17.02 19.29 -8.18
CA LEU A 24 16.27 20.22 -9.04
C LEU A 24 16.16 21.62 -8.45
N GLY A 25 16.01 21.73 -7.12
CA GLY A 25 16.03 23.00 -6.40
C GLY A 25 17.37 23.73 -6.55
N PHE A 26 18.48 23.01 -6.41
CA PHE A 26 19.82 23.57 -6.60
C PHE A 26 20.09 24.01 -8.04
N LEU A 27 19.53 23.32 -9.05
CA LEU A 27 19.65 23.70 -10.45
C LEU A 27 18.72 24.88 -10.84
N GLY A 28 17.90 25.39 -9.91
CA GLY A 28 16.97 26.51 -10.16
C GLY A 28 15.66 26.10 -10.84
N HIS A 29 15.40 24.81 -11.00
CA HIS A 29 14.15 24.29 -11.56
C HIS A 29 13.05 24.18 -10.50
N TYR A 30 12.69 25.30 -9.87
CA TYR A 30 11.81 25.35 -8.71
C TYR A 30 10.43 24.70 -8.93
N VAL A 31 9.82 24.91 -10.10
CA VAL A 31 8.51 24.32 -10.41
C VAL A 31 8.55 22.80 -10.39
N ILE A 32 9.57 22.21 -11.01
CA ILE A 32 9.72 20.75 -11.10
C ILE A 32 10.12 20.18 -9.72
N ALA A 33 10.95 20.90 -8.97
CA ALA A 33 11.31 20.54 -7.60
C ALA A 33 10.08 20.50 -6.67
N ILE A 34 9.15 21.44 -6.79
CA ILE A 34 7.90 21.43 -6.03
C ILE A 34 7.06 20.21 -6.39
N ILE A 35 6.95 19.87 -7.68
CA ILE A 35 6.19 18.69 -8.12
C ILE A 35 6.80 17.41 -7.55
N SER A 36 8.13 17.25 -7.62
CA SER A 36 8.80 16.07 -7.06
C SER A 36 8.67 16.00 -5.54
N PHE A 37 8.64 17.14 -4.86
CA PHE A 37 8.41 17.20 -3.42
C PHE A 37 6.99 16.75 -3.04
N ILE A 38 5.97 17.23 -3.76
CA ILE A 38 4.59 16.79 -3.58
C ILE A 38 4.48 15.28 -3.81
N LEU A 39 5.19 14.74 -4.80
CA LEU A 39 5.22 13.31 -5.06
C LEU A 39 5.91 12.52 -3.93
N ALA A 40 6.97 13.07 -3.33
CA ALA A 40 7.59 12.49 -2.13
C ALA A 40 6.59 12.40 -0.96
N LEU A 41 5.81 13.47 -0.73
CA LEU A 41 4.75 13.48 0.28
C LEU A 41 3.64 12.47 -0.02
N PHE A 42 3.27 12.33 -1.31
CA PHE A 42 2.33 11.29 -1.73
C PHE A 42 2.86 9.89 -1.39
N PHE A 43 4.13 9.58 -1.64
CA PHE A 43 4.70 8.29 -1.25
C PHE A 43 4.77 8.08 0.25
N VAL A 44 5.03 9.12 1.04
CA VAL A 44 4.91 9.03 2.51
C VAL A 44 3.49 8.62 2.91
N ASN A 45 2.46 9.20 2.27
CA ASN A 45 1.07 8.84 2.53
C ASN A 45 0.74 7.42 2.05
N PHE A 46 1.18 7.03 0.85
CA PHE A 46 0.91 5.73 0.24
C PHE A 46 1.52 4.57 1.01
N PHE A 47 2.78 4.71 1.46
CA PHE A 47 3.49 3.67 2.21
C PHE A 47 3.24 3.75 3.73
N ARG A 48 2.22 4.50 4.17
CA ARG A 48 1.83 4.56 5.57
C ARG A 48 1.42 3.17 6.07
N ASN A 49 1.90 2.80 7.25
CA ASN A 49 1.54 1.56 7.92
C ASN A 49 0.69 1.88 9.16
N PRO A 50 -0.64 1.90 9.05
CA PRO A 50 -1.51 2.16 10.19
C PRO A 50 -1.39 1.03 11.22
N LYS A 51 -1.48 1.36 12.50
CA LYS A 51 -1.54 0.35 13.56
C LYS A 51 -2.87 -0.39 13.46
N ARG A 52 -2.81 -1.71 13.26
CA ARG A 52 -3.99 -2.59 13.25
C ARG A 52 -4.01 -3.46 14.50
N VAL A 53 -5.18 -3.64 15.09
CA VAL A 53 -5.40 -4.63 16.15
C VAL A 53 -5.83 -5.93 15.47
N ILE A 54 -4.98 -6.95 15.56
CA ILE A 54 -5.22 -8.23 14.90
C ILE A 54 -5.79 -9.20 15.94
N PRO A 55 -7.04 -9.68 15.77
CA PRO A 55 -7.61 -10.67 16.67
C PRO A 55 -6.79 -11.97 16.63
N GLN A 56 -6.62 -12.61 17.79
CA GLN A 56 -5.83 -13.83 17.94
C GLN A 56 -6.78 -15.01 18.12
N ASP A 57 -7.19 -15.61 17.00
CA ASP A 57 -8.06 -16.79 16.99
C ASP A 57 -7.61 -17.69 15.82
N PRO A 58 -7.30 -18.98 16.06
CA PRO A 58 -6.82 -19.90 15.03
C PRO A 58 -7.84 -20.21 13.94
N ASP A 59 -9.14 -20.03 14.18
CA ASP A 59 -10.19 -20.35 13.21
C ASP A 59 -10.60 -19.15 12.34
N LEU A 60 -9.95 -17.99 12.52
CA LEU A 60 -10.23 -16.78 11.74
C LEU A 60 -9.39 -16.69 10.46
N ILE A 61 -10.07 -16.44 9.34
CA ILE A 61 -9.44 -15.95 8.11
C ILE A 61 -9.52 -14.42 8.12
N LEU A 62 -8.37 -13.77 8.10
CA LEU A 62 -8.27 -12.31 8.09
C LEU A 62 -8.21 -11.79 6.65
N SER A 63 -8.81 -10.61 6.45
CA SER A 63 -8.68 -9.92 5.17
C SER A 63 -7.20 -9.59 4.89
N PRO A 64 -6.70 -9.85 3.68
CA PRO A 64 -5.32 -9.50 3.31
C PRO A 64 -5.12 -7.98 3.21
N ALA A 65 -6.18 -7.22 2.98
CA ALA A 65 -6.14 -5.78 2.82
C ALA A 65 -7.43 -5.10 3.31
N ASP A 66 -7.32 -3.81 3.62
CA ASP A 66 -8.48 -2.95 3.85
C ASP A 66 -9.04 -2.51 2.50
N GLY A 67 -10.35 -2.58 2.34
CA GLY A 67 -10.99 -2.21 1.08
C GLY A 67 -12.48 -2.54 1.07
N LYS A 68 -13.11 -2.31 -0.07
CA LYS A 68 -14.53 -2.59 -0.27
C LYS A 68 -14.71 -3.96 -0.89
N ILE A 69 -15.60 -4.77 -0.32
CA ILE A 69 -16.02 -6.03 -0.95
C ILE A 69 -16.83 -5.69 -2.20
N MET A 70 -16.35 -6.19 -3.34
CA MET A 70 -16.97 -5.97 -4.65
C MET A 70 -17.85 -7.14 -5.07
N ASP A 71 -17.43 -8.37 -4.71
CA ASP A 71 -18.12 -9.58 -5.10
C ASP A 71 -17.81 -10.73 -4.13
N ILE A 72 -18.78 -11.62 -3.93
CA ILE A 72 -18.62 -12.89 -3.23
C ILE A 72 -19.27 -13.95 -4.12
N SER A 73 -18.45 -14.81 -4.72
CA SER A 73 -18.91 -15.84 -5.66
C SER A 73 -18.30 -17.20 -5.35
N ASP A 74 -19.03 -18.28 -5.67
CA ASP A 74 -18.50 -19.64 -5.63
C ASP A 74 -17.72 -19.92 -6.92
N VAL A 75 -16.48 -20.41 -6.79
CA VAL A 75 -15.54 -20.67 -7.89
C VAL A 75 -14.75 -21.94 -7.58
N TYR A 76 -14.53 -22.78 -8.58
CA TYR A 76 -13.58 -23.87 -8.52
C TYR A 76 -12.14 -23.33 -8.60
N GLU A 77 -11.35 -23.48 -7.53
CA GLU A 77 -9.96 -23.03 -7.47
C GLU A 77 -9.03 -24.15 -7.93
N ASP A 78 -8.29 -23.91 -9.02
CA ASP A 78 -7.53 -24.93 -9.75
C ASP A 78 -6.01 -24.87 -9.54
N ILE A 79 -5.48 -23.85 -8.84
CA ILE A 79 -4.03 -23.66 -8.68
C ILE A 79 -3.50 -24.35 -7.42
N TYR A 80 -4.21 -24.23 -6.30
CA TYR A 80 -3.71 -24.67 -4.99
C TYR A 80 -4.61 -25.72 -4.32
N LEU A 81 -5.92 -25.51 -4.32
CA LEU A 81 -6.89 -26.23 -3.51
C LEU A 81 -7.65 -27.31 -4.29
N HIS A 82 -7.79 -27.18 -5.61
CA HIS A 82 -8.46 -28.14 -6.51
C HIS A 82 -9.90 -28.50 -6.06
N LYS A 83 -10.65 -27.49 -5.58
CA LYS A 83 -12.01 -27.67 -5.03
C LYS A 83 -12.86 -26.41 -5.16
N GLU A 84 -14.18 -26.59 -5.01
CA GLU A 84 -15.14 -25.48 -4.90
C GLU A 84 -14.86 -24.62 -3.68
N CYS A 85 -14.68 -23.32 -3.90
CA CYS A 85 -14.30 -22.33 -2.89
C CYS A 85 -15.15 -21.05 -3.02
N LYS A 86 -15.24 -20.27 -1.93
CA LYS A 86 -15.74 -18.89 -2.01
C LYS A 86 -14.62 -17.93 -2.37
N LYS A 87 -14.79 -17.21 -3.47
CA LYS A 87 -13.94 -16.10 -3.88
C LYS A 87 -14.53 -14.79 -3.35
N VAL A 88 -13.75 -14.08 -2.54
CA VAL A 88 -14.09 -12.73 -2.07
C VAL A 88 -13.21 -11.73 -2.81
N THR A 89 -13.83 -10.85 -3.59
CA THR A 89 -13.12 -9.81 -4.35
C THR A 89 -13.12 -8.51 -3.55
N ILE A 90 -11.94 -7.95 -3.30
CA ILE A 90 -11.76 -6.72 -2.53
C ILE A 90 -11.14 -5.66 -3.43
N PHE A 91 -11.76 -4.48 -3.48
CA PHE A 91 -11.21 -3.29 -4.12
C PHE A 91 -10.50 -2.44 -3.08
N LEU A 92 -9.19 -2.22 -3.30
CA LEU A 92 -8.39 -1.32 -2.49
C LEU A 92 -8.41 0.07 -3.12
N SER A 93 -8.88 1.05 -2.37
CA SER A 93 -8.77 2.46 -2.74
C SER A 93 -7.48 3.04 -2.19
N VAL A 94 -6.82 3.90 -2.98
CA VAL A 94 -5.68 4.69 -2.49
C VAL A 94 -6.15 5.84 -1.58
N PHE A 95 -7.44 6.16 -1.63
CA PHE A 95 -8.05 7.28 -0.91
C PHE A 95 -8.76 6.88 0.39
N ASP A 96 -8.95 5.57 0.63
CA ASP A 96 -9.52 5.04 1.88
C ASP A 96 -8.39 4.71 2.88
#